data_AF-A0A520HZG1-F1
#
_entry.id   AF-A0A520HZG1-F1
#
_cell.length_a   1.000
_cell.length_b   1.000
_cell.length_c   1.000
_cell.angle_alpha   90.00
_cell.angle_beta   90.00
_cell.angle_gamma   90.00
#
_symmetry.space_group_name_H-M   'P 1'
#
loop_
_entity.id
_entity.type
_entity.pdbx_description
1 polymer ?
#
loop_
_entity_poly.entity_id
_entity_poly.type
_entity_poly.pdbx_seq_one_letter_code
_entity_poly.pdbx_strand_id
1 'polypeptide(L)'
;TVGNVYFEPGARSNWHSHPSGQILIITDGRGYHQIEGKPVETIKKGDVVRCPPNVRHWHGASPKIGLQQLYIVPNTENGVVDWMEPVSDEVYQIK
;
A
#
# COMPACT_ATOMS: atom_id res chain seq x y z
N THR A 1 -13.33 0.59 8.30
CA THR A 1 -13.10 -0.86 8.17
C THR A 1 -11.67 -1.23 8.51
N VAL A 2 -11.46 -2.44 9.05
CA VAL A 2 -10.13 -3.02 9.32
C VAL A 2 -10.06 -4.38 8.62
N GLY A 3 -8.92 -4.71 8.04
CA GLY A 3 -8.65 -6.04 7.49
C GLY A 3 -7.16 -6.36 7.47
N ASN A 4 -6.84 -7.59 7.10
CA ASN A 4 -5.46 -8.03 6.85
C ASN A 4 -5.32 -8.47 5.40
N VAL A 5 -4.12 -8.31 4.85
CA VAL A 5 -3.77 -8.82 3.53
C VAL A 5 -2.33 -9.32 3.53
N TYR A 6 -2.12 -10.44 2.87
CA TYR A 6 -0.80 -10.98 2.58
C TYR A 6 -0.51 -10.80 1.09
N PHE A 7 0.65 -10.24 0.78
CA PHE A 7 1.17 -10.13 -0.58
C PHE A 7 2.32 -11.14 -0.76
N GLU A 8 2.19 -12.02 -1.75
CA GLU A 8 3.31 -12.86 -2.21
C GLU A 8 4.43 -12.00 -2.81
N PRO A 9 5.69 -12.49 -2.86
CA PRO A 9 6.79 -11.78 -3.50
C PRO A 9 6.41 -11.25 -4.90
N GLY A 10 6.63 -9.95 -5.13
CA GLY A 10 6.27 -9.28 -6.39
C GLY A 10 4.83 -8.79 -6.50
N ALA A 11 3.92 -9.25 -5.64
CA ALA A 11 2.53 -8.81 -5.64
C ALA A 11 2.38 -7.41 -5.04
N ARG A 12 1.57 -6.57 -5.70
CA ARG A 12 1.23 -5.24 -5.25
C ARG A 12 -0.21 -4.89 -5.62
N SER A 13 -0.77 -3.90 -4.93
CA SER A 13 -2.04 -3.32 -5.33
C SER A 13 -1.92 -2.61 -6.69
N ASN A 14 -3.07 -2.35 -7.33
CA ASN A 14 -3.14 -1.26 -8.30
C ASN A 14 -2.89 0.09 -7.61
N TRP A 15 -2.68 1.12 -8.41
CA TRP A 15 -2.84 2.48 -7.93
C TRP A 15 -4.27 2.70 -7.42
N HIS A 16 -4.40 3.40 -6.30
CA HIS A 16 -5.69 3.73 -5.72
C HIS A 16 -5.61 4.92 -4.76
N SER A 17 -6.77 5.45 -4.38
CA SER A 17 -6.91 6.42 -3.30
C SER A 17 -8.04 6.05 -2.35
N HIS A 18 -8.01 6.61 -1.15
CA HIS A 18 -9.04 6.45 -0.13
C HIS A 18 -9.60 7.84 0.23
N PRO A 19 -10.92 8.09 0.12
CA PRO A 19 -11.50 9.40 0.44
C PRO A 19 -11.16 9.91 1.84
N SER A 20 -11.07 9.00 2.81
CA SER A 20 -10.74 9.27 4.21
C SER A 20 -9.29 8.92 4.59
N GLY A 21 -8.47 8.51 3.60
CA GLY A 21 -7.11 8.02 3.81
C GLY A 21 -7.05 6.57 4.29
N GLN A 22 -5.84 6.10 4.58
CA GLN A 22 -5.57 4.73 5.03
C GLN A 22 -4.36 4.70 5.97
N ILE A 23 -4.38 3.77 6.91
CA ILE A 23 -3.23 3.45 7.76
C ILE A 23 -2.86 1.99 7.50
N LEU A 24 -1.58 1.74 7.25
CA LEU A 24 -1.01 0.39 7.13
C LEU A 24 -0.17 0.10 8.37
N ILE A 25 -0.28 -1.11 8.88
CA ILE A 25 0.57 -1.61 9.98
C ILE A 25 1.20 -2.91 9.49
N ILE A 26 2.52 -2.90 9.34
CA ILE A 26 3.23 -4.07 8.80
C ILE A 26 3.55 -5.04 9.93
N THR A 27 3.00 -6.25 9.84
CA THR A 27 3.13 -7.26 10.89
C THR A 27 4.18 -8.30 10.58
N ASP A 28 4.52 -8.51 9.30
CA ASP A 28 5.64 -9.37 8.90
C ASP A 28 6.16 -9.06 7.49
N GLY A 29 7.39 -9.49 7.20
CA GLY A 29 7.98 -9.41 5.86
C GLY A 29 8.56 -8.05 5.48
N ARG A 30 8.71 -7.84 4.16
CA ARG A 30 9.29 -6.62 3.56
C ARG A 30 8.56 -6.29 2.26
N GLY A 31 8.27 -5.02 2.09
CA GLY A 31 7.50 -4.52 0.96
C GLY A 31 7.86 -3.10 0.59
N TYR A 32 7.03 -2.55 -0.29
CA TYR A 32 7.14 -1.20 -0.81
C TYR A 32 5.82 -0.47 -0.69
N HIS A 33 5.90 0.84 -0.49
CA HIS A 33 4.82 1.79 -0.57
C HIS A 33 5.26 2.99 -1.41
N GLN A 34 4.35 3.58 -2.16
CA GLN A 34 4.64 4.81 -2.89
C GLN A 34 3.40 5.69 -2.99
N ILE A 35 3.58 6.98 -2.70
CA ILE A 35 2.67 8.04 -3.14
C ILE A 35 3.12 8.53 -4.52
N GLU A 36 2.18 8.72 -5.44
CA GLU A 36 2.48 9.17 -6.80
C GLU A 36 3.38 10.43 -6.80
N GLY A 37 4.43 10.41 -7.62
CA GLY A 37 5.42 11.49 -7.71
C GLY A 37 6.45 11.54 -6.58
N LYS A 38 6.35 10.68 -5.56
CA LYS A 38 7.35 10.54 -4.50
C LYS A 38 8.24 9.31 -4.70
N PRO A 39 9.41 9.25 -4.06
CA PRO A 39 10.24 8.05 -4.04
C PRO A 39 9.48 6.84 -3.46
N VAL A 40 9.81 5.65 -3.94
CA VAL A 40 9.33 4.39 -3.36
C VAL A 40 9.96 4.20 -1.98
N GLU A 41 9.14 3.91 -0.98
CA GLU A 41 9.55 3.68 0.41
C GLU A 41 9.60 2.18 0.70
N THR A 42 10.67 1.72 1.34
CA THR A 42 10.70 0.35 1.89
C THR A 42 9.90 0.33 3.20
N ILE A 43 9.04 -0.66 3.33
CA ILE A 43 8.26 -0.93 4.54
C ILE A 43 8.55 -2.35 5.05
N LYS A 44 8.61 -2.53 6.36
CA LYS A 44 8.94 -3.81 7.02
C LYS A 44 8.20 -3.95 8.35
N LYS A 45 8.26 -5.14 8.94
CA LYS A 45 7.65 -5.43 10.25
C LYS A 45 7.92 -4.32 11.28
N GLY A 46 6.84 -3.83 11.89
CA GLY A 46 6.85 -2.77 12.90
C GLY A 46 6.58 -1.37 12.34
N ASP A 47 6.66 -1.19 11.01
CA ASP A 47 6.39 0.12 10.40
C ASP A 47 4.88 0.42 10.37
N VAL A 48 4.57 1.72 10.47
CA VAL A 48 3.23 2.27 10.31
C VAL A 48 3.26 3.31 9.20
N VAL A 49 2.47 3.10 8.15
CA VAL A 49 2.38 4.01 6.99
C VAL A 49 1.05 4.75 7.03
N ARG A 50 1.07 6.04 6.72
CA ARG A 50 -0.14 6.85 6.56
C ARG A 50 -0.29 7.28 5.12
N CYS A 51 -1.35 6.84 4.47
CA CYS A 51 -1.76 7.26 3.14
C CYS A 51 -2.80 8.38 3.32
N PRO A 52 -2.51 9.63 2.96
CA PRO A 52 -3.44 10.73 3.23
C PRO A 52 -4.75 10.63 2.42
N PRO A 53 -5.82 11.29 2.87
CA PRO A 53 -7.09 11.39 2.14
C PRO A 53 -6.90 11.81 0.68
N ASN A 54 -7.57 11.11 -0.24
CA ASN A 54 -7.56 11.39 -1.69
C ASN A 54 -6.17 11.39 -2.33
N VAL A 55 -5.16 10.82 -1.67
CA VAL A 55 -3.81 10.71 -2.25
C VAL A 55 -3.66 9.36 -2.93
N ARG A 56 -3.25 9.42 -4.20
CA ARG A 56 -2.98 8.25 -5.01
C ARG A 56 -1.70 7.54 -4.55
N HIS A 57 -1.80 6.26 -4.26
CA HIS A 57 -0.70 5.44 -3.77
C HIS A 57 -0.84 3.97 -4.19
N TRP A 58 0.22 3.19 -3.99
CA TRP A 58 0.20 1.73 -4.02
C TRP A 58 1.06 1.16 -2.89
N HIS A 59 0.83 -0.10 -2.56
CA HIS A 59 1.66 -0.85 -1.62
C HIS A 59 1.66 -2.34 -1.97
N GLY A 60 2.73 -3.04 -1.61
CA GLY A 60 2.89 -4.45 -1.94
C GLY A 60 4.15 -5.08 -1.36
N ALA A 61 4.35 -6.35 -1.64
CA ALA A 61 5.55 -7.08 -1.26
C ALA A 61 6.78 -6.61 -2.05
N SER A 62 7.95 -6.96 -1.53
CA SER A 62 9.21 -6.82 -2.27
C SER A 62 9.35 -7.94 -3.32
N PRO A 63 10.33 -7.89 -4.24
CA PRO A 63 10.46 -8.89 -5.30
C PRO A 63 10.80 -10.29 -4.80
N LYS A 64 11.33 -10.42 -3.56
CA LYS A 64 11.84 -11.68 -3.02
C LYS A 64 11.19 -12.12 -1.71
N ILE A 65 10.56 -11.20 -0.98
CA ILE A 65 10.00 -11.45 0.35
C ILE A 65 8.56 -10.95 0.34
N GLY A 66 7.64 -11.79 0.82
CA GLY A 66 6.24 -11.42 1.01
C GLY A 66 6.05 -10.33 2.07
N LEU A 67 4.82 -9.82 2.17
CA LEU A 67 4.43 -8.78 3.11
C LEU A 67 3.09 -9.11 3.75
N GLN A 68 3.04 -9.18 5.08
CA GLN A 68 1.80 -9.21 5.84
C GLN A 68 1.53 -7.82 6.41
N GLN A 69 0.35 -7.27 6.11
CA GLN A 69 -0.10 -6.01 6.70
C GLN A 69 -1.52 -6.11 7.25
N LEU A 70 -1.79 -5.28 8.25
CA LEU A 70 -3.14 -4.81 8.59
C LEU A 70 -3.37 -3.48 7.88
N TYR A 71 -4.59 -3.23 7.44
CA TYR A 71 -5.01 -1.93 6.92
C TYR A 71 -6.22 -1.43 7.70
N ILE A 72 -6.26 -0.11 7.89
CA ILE A 72 -7.36 0.62 8.54
C ILE A 72 -7.79 1.71 7.58
N VAL A 73 -9.05 1.66 7.14
CA VAL A 73 -9.71 2.73 6.39
C VAL A 73 -10.72 3.39 7.34
N PRO A 74 -10.48 4.61 7.83
CA PRO A 74 -11.43 5.33 8.67
C PRO A 74 -12.61 5.88 7.84
N ASN A 75 -13.70 6.24 8.52
CA ASN A 75 -14.83 7.00 7.96
C ASN A 75 -15.30 6.50 6.58
N THR A 76 -15.58 5.19 6.48
CA THR A 76 -15.93 4.52 5.22
C THR A 76 -17.29 4.93 4.64
N GLU A 77 -18.12 5.62 5.43
CA GLU A 77 -19.33 6.30 4.98
C GLU A 77 -19.05 7.36 3.91
N ASN A 78 -17.82 7.89 3.84
CA ASN A 78 -17.38 8.82 2.80
C ASN A 78 -16.85 8.11 1.53
N GLY A 79 -16.95 6.78 1.48
CA GLY A 79 -16.37 5.95 0.43
C GLY A 79 -15.21 5.08 0.94
N VAL A 80 -14.99 3.96 0.26
CA VAL A 80 -13.98 2.97 0.69
C VAL A 80 -12.70 3.12 -0.10
N VAL A 81 -12.73 3.00 -1.43
CA VAL A 81 -11.52 3.00 -2.28
C VAL A 81 -11.90 3.40 -3.71
N ASP A 82 -11.05 4.20 -4.34
CA ASP A 82 -11.12 4.51 -5.77
C ASP A 82 -9.96 3.81 -6.48
N TRP A 83 -10.28 2.77 -7.23
CA TRP A 83 -9.28 1.97 -7.95
C TRP A 83 -8.89 2.61 -9.28
N MET A 84 -7.62 2.47 -9.63
CA MET A 84 -7.04 2.95 -10.88
C MET A 84 -6.27 1.81 -11.57
N GLU A 85 -5.37 2.14 -12.48
CA GLU A 85 -4.62 1.18 -13.27
C GLU A 85 -3.57 0.39 -12.46
N PRO A 86 -3.13 -0.77 -12.98
CA PRO A 86 -2.03 -1.53 -12.39
C PRO A 86 -0.73 -0.73 -12.30
N VAL A 87 0.06 -1.01 -11.25
CA VAL A 87 1.41 -0.48 -11.12
C VAL A 87 2.33 -1.18 -12.13
N SER A 88 2.88 -0.41 -13.06
CA SER A 88 3.79 -0.95 -14.09
C SER A 88 5.07 -1.51 -13.47
N ASP A 89 5.73 -2.42 -14.19
CA ASP A 89 7.00 -2.96 -13.70
C ASP A 89 8.07 -1.87 -13.61
N GLU A 90 8.08 -0.85 -14.48
CA GLU A 90 9.04 0.25 -14.40
C GLU A 90 8.89 1.08 -13.13
N VAL A 91 7.66 1.29 -12.65
CA VAL A 91 7.39 1.96 -11.38
C VAL A 91 7.77 1.08 -10.20
N TYR A 92 7.48 -0.21 -10.29
CA TYR A 92 7.73 -1.18 -9.22
C TYR A 92 9.24 -1.47 -9.02
N GLN A 93 10.04 -1.39 -10.08
CA GLN A 93 11.49 -1.54 -10.01
C GLN A 93 12.10 -0.31 -9.32
N ILE A 94 12.52 -0.49 -8.06
CA ILE A 94 13.34 0.49 -7.36
C ILE A 94 14.67 0.59 -8.08
N LYS A 95 14.94 1.74 -8.71
CA LYS A 95 16.28 2.09 -9.19
C LYS A 95 17.22 2.36 -8.03
#